data_AF-A0A2T4D9N1-F1
#
_entry.id   AF-A0A2T4D9N1-F1
#
_cell.length_a   1.000
_cell.length_b   1.000
_cell.length_c   1.000
_cell.angle_alpha   90.00
_cell.angle_beta   90.00
_cell.angle_gamma   90.00
#
_symmetry.space_group_name_H-M   'P 1'
#
loop_
_entity.id
_entity.type
_entity.pdbx_description
1 polymer ?
#
loop_
_entity_poly.entity_id
_entity_poly.type
_entity_poly.pdbx_seq_one_letter_code
_entity_poly.pdbx_strand_id
1 'polypeptide(L)'
;MKNISYNSLKLFAEEVFLRMGCPAKEAHEAAEVLLSADLRGVDSHGVARLSGYIRLWEQDRINAKPEIKIVHETPSTAVIDGDKGLGLVVAPFAMRIAIEKAKIAGTGWVSVKNSNHYGIAGYHSMMALENDMIGWSMTNASPLVSPTFSTERLLGT
;
A
#
# COMPACT_ATOMS: atom_id res chain seq x y z
N MET A 1 -10.08 -27.04 -4.54
CA MET A 1 -10.16 -25.56 -4.58
C MET A 1 -11.06 -25.15 -5.73
N LYS A 2 -11.86 -24.09 -5.55
CA LYS A 2 -12.67 -23.52 -6.62
C LYS A 2 -11.85 -22.45 -7.34
N ASN A 3 -11.69 -22.55 -8.65
CA ASN A 3 -11.01 -21.53 -9.43
C ASN A 3 -11.94 -20.33 -9.61
N ILE A 4 -11.43 -19.12 -9.35
CA ILE A 4 -12.12 -17.85 -9.54
C ILE A 4 -11.29 -17.03 -10.52
N SER A 5 -11.94 -16.42 -11.52
CA SER A 5 -11.23 -15.58 -12.49
C SER A 5 -10.68 -14.31 -11.81
N TYR A 6 -9.53 -13.83 -12.29
CA TYR A 6 -8.94 -12.57 -11.81
C TYR A 6 -9.95 -11.41 -11.88
N ASN A 7 -10.64 -11.24 -13.02
CA ASN A 7 -11.60 -10.16 -13.21
C ASN A 7 -12.76 -10.24 -12.20
N SER A 8 -13.30 -11.43 -11.96
CA SER A 8 -14.36 -11.61 -10.95
C SER A 8 -13.88 -11.25 -9.55
N LEU A 9 -12.65 -11.63 -9.19
CA LEU A 9 -12.10 -11.37 -7.86
C LEU A 9 -11.72 -9.90 -7.67
N LYS A 10 -11.17 -9.25 -8.71
CA LYS A 10 -10.87 -7.81 -8.73
C LYS A 10 -12.14 -6.99 -8.54
N LEU A 11 -13.19 -7.26 -9.33
CA LEU A 11 -14.47 -6.56 -9.22
C LEU A 11 -15.12 -6.74 -7.85
N PHE A 12 -15.01 -7.93 -7.25
CA PHE A 12 -15.48 -8.16 -5.89
C PHE A 12 -14.72 -7.31 -4.86
N ALA A 13 -13.38 -7.28 -4.93
CA ALA A 13 -12.57 -6.47 -4.02
C ALA A 13 -12.82 -4.96 -4.19
N GLU A 14 -12.97 -4.50 -5.44
CA GLU A 14 -13.30 -3.11 -5.77
C GLU A 14 -14.66 -2.71 -5.18
N GLU A 15 -15.70 -3.54 -5.36
CA GLU A 15 -17.03 -3.30 -4.76
C GLU A 15 -16.94 -3.23 -3.23
N VAL A 16 -16.13 -4.06 -2.58
CA VAL A 16 -15.94 -3.99 -1.13
C VAL A 16 -15.33 -2.65 -0.72
N PHE A 17 -14.29 -2.16 -1.40
CA PHE A 17 -13.71 -0.84 -1.10
C PHE A 17 -14.67 0.31 -1.38
N LEU A 18 -15.49 0.22 -2.43
CA LEU A 18 -16.57 1.17 -2.68
C LEU A 18 -17.58 1.19 -1.52
N ARG A 19 -17.95 0.02 -0.98
CA ARG A 19 -18.85 -0.10 0.18
C ARG A 19 -18.25 0.40 1.48
N MET A 20 -16.92 0.33 1.63
CA MET A 20 -16.21 1.01 2.72
C MET A 20 -16.25 2.55 2.58
N GLY A 21 -16.68 3.06 1.43
CA GLY A 21 -16.80 4.49 1.15
C GLY A 21 -15.58 5.09 0.44
N CYS A 22 -14.67 4.26 -0.09
CA CYS A 22 -13.56 4.76 -0.91
C CYS A 22 -14.13 5.39 -2.19
N PRO A 23 -13.57 6.51 -2.69
CA PRO A 23 -13.92 7.00 -4.01
C PRO A 23 -13.49 5.98 -5.08
N ALA A 24 -14.15 6.02 -6.25
CA ALA A 24 -14.05 4.95 -7.24
C ALA A 24 -12.63 4.70 -7.75
N LYS A 25 -11.84 5.77 -7.92
CA LYS A 25 -10.45 5.67 -8.36
C LYS A 25 -9.59 4.93 -7.33
N GLU A 26 -9.75 5.27 -6.06
CA GLU A 26 -9.00 4.68 -4.95
C GLU A 26 -9.45 3.23 -4.68
N ALA A 27 -10.74 2.94 -4.83
CA ALA A 27 -11.25 1.56 -4.74
C ALA A 27 -10.65 0.67 -5.84
N HIS A 28 -10.58 1.19 -7.07
CA HIS A 28 -9.95 0.51 -8.19
C HIS A 28 -8.46 0.24 -7.94
N GLU A 29 -7.71 1.29 -7.57
CA GLU A 29 -6.27 1.19 -7.28
C GLU A 29 -6.03 0.21 -6.12
N ALA A 30 -6.82 0.26 -5.05
CA ALA A 30 -6.70 -0.65 -3.92
C ALA A 30 -6.93 -2.11 -4.31
N ALA A 31 -7.95 -2.37 -5.14
CA ALA A 31 -8.21 -3.71 -5.67
C ALA A 31 -7.06 -4.20 -6.55
N GLU A 32 -6.50 -3.34 -7.41
CA GLU A 32 -5.33 -3.70 -8.24
C GLU A 32 -4.12 -4.08 -7.40
N VAL A 33 -3.77 -3.25 -6.42
CA VAL A 33 -2.62 -3.52 -5.52
C VAL A 33 -2.84 -4.82 -4.76
N LEU A 34 -4.04 -5.03 -4.22
CA LEU A 34 -4.38 -6.24 -3.46
C LEU A 34 -4.26 -7.50 -4.33
N LEU A 35 -4.93 -7.51 -5.49
CA LEU A 35 -4.94 -8.66 -6.39
C LEU A 35 -3.60 -8.91 -7.07
N SER A 36 -2.71 -7.91 -7.11
CA SER A 36 -1.34 -8.09 -7.61
C SER A 36 -0.56 -9.15 -6.81
N ALA A 37 -0.90 -9.32 -5.52
CA ALA A 37 -0.33 -10.33 -4.65
C ALA A 37 -0.83 -11.73 -5.00
N ASP A 38 -2.15 -11.89 -5.21
CA ASP A 38 -2.74 -13.18 -5.64
C ASP A 38 -2.16 -13.63 -6.98
N LEU A 39 -2.02 -12.71 -7.95
CA LEU A 39 -1.41 -13.01 -9.26
C LEU A 39 0.06 -13.45 -9.17
N ARG A 40 0.75 -13.10 -8.09
CA ARG A 40 2.17 -13.43 -7.85
C ARG A 40 2.34 -14.61 -6.89
N GLY A 41 1.25 -15.28 -6.49
CA GLY A 41 1.29 -16.40 -5.54
C GLY A 41 1.65 -15.98 -4.12
N VAL A 42 1.42 -14.72 -3.75
CA VAL A 42 1.61 -14.21 -2.39
C VAL A 42 0.27 -14.19 -1.67
N ASP A 43 -0.30 -15.37 -1.47
CA ASP A 43 -1.67 -15.57 -0.96
C ASP A 43 -1.91 -14.91 0.40
N SER A 44 -0.86 -14.75 1.20
CA SER A 44 -0.92 -14.08 2.51
C SER A 44 -1.19 -12.57 2.42
N HIS A 45 -1.03 -11.95 1.26
CA HIS A 45 -1.16 -10.50 1.05
C HIS A 45 -2.20 -10.11 -0.01
N GLY A 46 -2.88 -11.08 -0.61
CA GLY A 46 -3.96 -10.86 -1.58
C GLY A 46 -5.34 -10.73 -0.94
N VAL A 47 -6.38 -11.22 -1.61
CA VAL A 47 -7.78 -11.11 -1.17
C VAL A 47 -8.02 -11.66 0.25
N ALA A 48 -7.18 -12.58 0.72
CA ALA A 48 -7.22 -13.09 2.09
C ALA A 48 -7.08 -11.98 3.15
N ARG A 49 -6.51 -10.82 2.80
CA ARG A 49 -6.36 -9.65 3.68
C ARG A 49 -7.58 -8.73 3.70
N LEU A 50 -8.54 -8.89 2.79
CA LEU A 50 -9.67 -7.98 2.64
C LEU A 50 -10.49 -7.82 3.93
N SER A 51 -10.73 -8.91 4.65
CA SER A 51 -11.40 -8.89 5.96
C SER A 51 -10.66 -8.07 7.02
N GLY A 52 -9.32 -8.05 6.97
CA GLY A 52 -8.49 -7.22 7.85
C GLY A 52 -8.67 -5.73 7.57
N TYR A 53 -8.77 -5.34 6.30
CA TYR A 53 -9.07 -3.96 5.92
C TYR A 53 -10.46 -3.52 6.41
N ILE A 54 -11.47 -4.36 6.22
CA ILE A 54 -12.84 -4.09 6.71
C ILE A 54 -12.84 -3.88 8.23
N ARG A 55 -12.22 -4.81 8.99
CA ARG A 55 -12.20 -4.73 10.46
C ARG A 55 -11.50 -3.47 10.97
N LEU A 56 -10.42 -3.02 10.32
CA LEU A 56 -9.74 -1.78 10.69
C LEU A 56 -10.58 -0.54 10.34
N TRP A 57 -11.30 -0.58 9.23
CA TRP A 57 -12.24 0.48 8.84
C TRP A 57 -13.44 0.59 9.79
N GLU A 58 -14.06 -0.53 10.16
CA GLU A 58 -15.16 -0.57 11.15
C GLU A 58 -14.75 -0.03 12.54
N GLN A 59 -13.45 0.02 12.82
CA GLN A 59 -12.88 0.55 14.06
C GLN A 59 -12.34 1.99 13.91
N ASP A 60 -12.68 2.70 12.83
CA ASP A 60 -12.19 4.06 12.52
C ASP A 60 -10.65 4.17 12.47
N ARG A 61 -9.97 3.05 12.16
CA ARG A 61 -8.50 3.00 12.01
C ARG A 61 -8.04 3.19 10.58
N ILE A 62 -8.95 3.07 9.61
CA ILE A 62 -8.73 3.41 8.21
C ILE A 62 -9.68 4.54 7.84
N ASN A 63 -9.12 5.64 7.33
CA ASN A 63 -9.91 6.64 6.64
C ASN A 63 -10.11 6.19 5.18
N ALA A 64 -11.36 5.92 4.79
CA ALA A 64 -11.69 5.53 3.41
C ALA A 64 -11.63 6.70 2.41
N LYS A 65 -11.65 7.95 2.90
CA LYS A 65 -11.53 9.18 2.10
C LYS A 65 -10.40 10.05 2.65
N PRO A 66 -9.15 9.56 2.61
CA PRO A 66 -8.02 10.26 3.21
C PRO A 66 -7.69 11.54 2.45
N GLU A 67 -7.34 12.61 3.16
CA GLU A 67 -6.74 13.79 2.57
C GLU A 67 -5.20 13.64 2.59
N ILE A 68 -4.66 12.91 1.61
CA ILE A 68 -3.22 12.64 1.53
C ILE A 68 -2.46 13.94 1.22
N LYS A 69 -1.49 14.29 2.08
CA LYS A 69 -0.76 15.57 1.98
C LYS A 69 0.74 15.37 1.97
N ILE A 70 1.43 16.14 1.13
CA ILE A 70 2.87 16.38 1.26
C ILE A 70 3.05 17.39 2.40
N VAL A 71 3.72 16.99 3.47
CA VAL A 71 3.95 17.84 4.65
C VAL A 71 5.36 18.44 4.68
N HIS A 72 6.26 17.91 3.86
CA HIS A 72 7.60 18.46 3.63
C HIS A 72 8.10 18.03 2.26
N GLU A 73 8.84 18.91 1.58
CA GLU A 73 9.27 18.67 0.20
C GLU A 73 10.61 19.35 -0.12
N THR A 74 11.44 18.63 -0.87
CA THR A 74 12.63 19.15 -1.57
C THR A 74 12.61 18.66 -3.02
N PRO A 75 13.56 19.06 -3.90
CA PRO A 75 13.60 18.56 -5.27
C PRO A 75 13.66 17.02 -5.38
N SER A 76 14.40 16.34 -4.49
CA SER A 76 14.59 14.88 -4.52
C SER A 76 13.89 14.13 -3.38
N THR A 77 13.24 14.81 -2.43
CA THR A 77 12.59 14.14 -1.29
C THR A 77 11.20 14.69 -0.97
N ALA A 78 10.36 13.86 -0.32
CA ALA A 78 9.12 14.31 0.30
C ALA A 78 8.77 13.50 1.56
N VAL A 79 7.96 14.10 2.43
CA VAL A 79 7.26 13.42 3.53
C VAL A 79 5.77 13.56 3.30
N ILE A 80 5.05 12.44 3.35
CA ILE A 80 3.61 12.36 3.14
C ILE A 80 2.92 11.97 4.45
N ASP A 81 1.85 12.68 4.80
CA ASP A 81 0.87 12.21 5.77
C ASP A 81 -0.27 11.51 5.02
N GLY A 82 -0.47 10.23 5.33
CA GLY A 82 -1.47 9.39 4.68
C GLY A 82 -2.90 9.56 5.23
N ASP A 83 -3.10 10.36 6.28
CA ASP A 83 -4.39 10.61 6.91
C ASP A 83 -5.16 9.33 7.29
N LYS A 84 -4.45 8.35 7.88
CA LYS A 84 -4.94 6.99 8.17
C LYS A 84 -5.49 6.26 6.93
N GLY A 85 -5.14 6.69 5.73
CA GLY A 85 -5.63 6.13 4.49
C GLY A 85 -5.27 4.66 4.31
N LEU A 86 -5.96 4.01 3.37
CA LEU A 86 -5.58 2.68 2.91
C LEU A 86 -4.15 2.71 2.37
N GLY A 87 -3.25 1.90 2.93
CA GLY A 87 -1.87 1.79 2.43
C GLY A 87 -1.81 1.40 0.95
N LEU A 88 -2.82 0.65 0.48
CA LEU A 88 -3.01 0.27 -0.93
C LEU A 88 -3.19 1.48 -1.87
N VAL A 89 -3.52 2.65 -1.34
CA VAL A 89 -3.74 3.91 -2.09
C VAL A 89 -2.61 4.91 -1.78
N VAL A 90 -2.23 5.02 -0.51
CA VAL A 90 -1.19 5.96 -0.07
C VAL A 90 0.18 5.59 -0.64
N ALA A 91 0.53 4.30 -0.70
CA ALA A 91 1.83 3.87 -1.18
C ALA A 91 2.03 4.05 -2.71
N PRO A 92 1.06 3.73 -3.59
CA PRO A 92 1.16 4.09 -5.00
C PRO A 92 1.25 5.60 -5.24
N PHE A 93 0.50 6.40 -4.47
CA PHE A 93 0.61 7.86 -4.51
C PHE A 93 2.03 8.33 -4.15
N ALA A 94 2.62 7.80 -3.09
CA ALA A 94 3.99 8.10 -2.68
C ALA A 94 5.03 7.69 -3.73
N MET A 95 4.88 6.50 -4.32
CA MET A 95 5.80 6.01 -5.35
C MET A 95 5.72 6.84 -6.63
N ARG A 96 4.53 7.29 -7.05
CA ARG A 96 4.40 8.24 -8.17
C ARG A 96 5.17 9.52 -7.91
N ILE A 97 5.10 10.08 -6.71
CA ILE A 97 5.89 11.27 -6.34
C ILE A 97 7.39 10.97 -6.37
N ALA A 98 7.82 9.81 -5.87
CA ALA A 98 9.23 9.41 -5.91
C ALA A 98 9.74 9.33 -7.36
N ILE A 99 8.97 8.73 -8.27
CA ILE A 99 9.30 8.63 -9.70
C ILE A 99 9.40 10.03 -10.33
N GLU A 100 8.42 10.90 -10.10
CA GLU A 100 8.45 12.26 -10.66
C GLU A 100 9.66 13.08 -10.16
N LYS A 101 10.01 12.94 -8.88
CA LYS A 101 11.22 13.57 -8.33
C LYS A 101 12.50 12.99 -8.92
N ALA A 102 12.55 11.67 -9.11
CA ALA A 102 13.70 11.01 -9.71
C ALA A 102 13.95 11.46 -11.16
N LYS A 103 12.88 11.72 -11.94
CA LYS A 103 13.00 12.29 -13.29
C LYS A 103 13.72 13.65 -13.31
N ILE A 104 13.53 14.46 -12.27
CA ILE A 104 14.07 15.82 -12.19
C ILE A 104 15.46 15.85 -11.55
N ALA A 105 15.62 15.15 -10.42
CA ALA A 105 16.81 15.26 -9.56
C ALA A 105 17.74 14.03 -9.63
N GLY A 106 17.43 13.04 -10.48
CA GLY A 106 18.15 11.77 -10.60
C GLY A 106 17.82 10.75 -9.52
N THR A 107 17.23 11.16 -8.39
CA THR A 107 16.71 10.29 -7.33
C THR A 107 15.46 10.88 -6.70
N GLY A 108 14.61 10.01 -6.13
CA GLY A 108 13.39 10.41 -5.44
C GLY A 108 13.16 9.55 -4.19
N TRP A 109 13.09 10.20 -3.03
CA TRP A 109 12.92 9.52 -1.74
C TRP A 109 11.69 10.05 -1.02
N VAL A 110 10.70 9.20 -0.82
CA VAL A 110 9.44 9.57 -0.19
C VAL A 110 9.22 8.72 1.05
N SER A 111 9.05 9.39 2.19
CA SER A 111 8.61 8.73 3.42
C SER A 111 7.13 9.00 3.65
N VAL A 112 6.42 8.01 4.20
CA VAL A 112 4.99 8.10 4.51
C VAL A 112 4.81 7.86 6.00
N LYS A 113 4.00 8.71 6.65
CA LYS A 113 3.53 8.52 8.02
C LYS A 113 2.00 8.44 8.05
N ASN A 114 1.45 7.96 9.18
CA ASN A 114 0.01 7.93 9.43
C ASN A 114 -0.76 7.21 8.28
N SER A 115 -0.32 6.00 7.93
CA SER A 115 -0.91 5.14 6.91
C SER A 115 -1.25 3.76 7.49
N ASN A 116 -1.69 2.83 6.64
CA ASN A 116 -2.06 1.45 6.99
C ASN A 116 -1.32 0.42 6.13
N HIS A 117 -1.62 -0.87 6.33
CA HIS A 117 -1.03 -1.97 5.57
C HIS A 117 -1.15 -1.78 4.05
N TYR A 118 -0.03 -1.88 3.33
CA TYR A 118 0.07 -1.47 1.91
C TYR A 118 0.12 -2.61 0.89
N GLY A 119 -0.27 -3.83 1.29
CA GLY A 119 -0.16 -5.01 0.43
C GLY A 119 1.29 -5.48 0.29
N ILE A 120 1.68 -5.94 -0.90
CA ILE A 120 3.05 -6.38 -1.18
C ILE A 120 3.97 -5.19 -1.49
N ALA A 121 5.13 -5.13 -0.82
CA ALA A 121 6.16 -4.11 -1.08
C ALA A 121 6.57 -4.07 -2.57
N GLY A 122 6.65 -5.24 -3.19
CA GLY A 122 7.05 -5.43 -4.57
C GLY A 122 6.16 -4.71 -5.58
N TYR A 123 4.85 -4.53 -5.32
CA TYR A 123 3.98 -3.77 -6.23
C TYR A 123 4.49 -2.35 -6.41
N HIS A 124 4.76 -1.67 -5.29
CA HIS A 124 5.22 -0.29 -5.27
C HIS A 124 6.60 -0.17 -5.92
N SER A 125 7.54 -1.05 -5.57
CA SER A 125 8.86 -1.09 -6.23
C SER A 125 8.75 -1.27 -7.74
N MET A 126 7.85 -2.12 -8.23
CA MET A 126 7.70 -2.40 -9.65
C MET A 126 7.12 -1.23 -10.46
N MET A 127 6.42 -0.27 -9.83
CA MET A 127 5.91 0.92 -10.53
C MET A 127 7.02 1.75 -11.18
N ALA A 128 8.23 1.72 -10.62
CA ALA A 128 9.39 2.42 -11.17
C ALA A 128 9.89 1.78 -12.49
N LEU A 129 9.62 0.49 -12.73
CA LEU A 129 10.12 -0.23 -13.89
C LEU A 129 9.56 0.31 -15.21
N GLU A 130 8.30 0.78 -15.21
CA GLU A 130 7.69 1.41 -16.38
C GLU A 130 8.36 2.73 -16.80
N ASN A 131 9.23 3.28 -15.93
CA ASN A 131 9.96 4.51 -16.15
C ASN A 131 11.47 4.28 -16.35
N ASP A 132 11.91 3.03 -16.57
CA ASP A 132 13.33 2.64 -16.66
C ASP A 132 14.14 3.04 -15.42
N MET A 133 13.53 2.85 -14.24
CA MET A 133 14.10 3.22 -12.93
C MET A 133 14.19 2.02 -11.98
N ILE A 134 15.14 2.09 -11.05
CA ILE A 134 15.19 1.21 -9.89
C ILE A 134 14.15 1.66 -8.86
N GLY A 135 13.28 0.75 -8.42
CA GLY A 135 12.28 1.02 -7.38
C GLY A 135 12.58 0.33 -6.06
N TRP A 136 12.58 1.10 -4.96
CA TRP A 136 12.79 0.61 -3.60
C TRP A 136 11.57 0.94 -2.74
N SER A 137 11.01 -0.05 -2.04
CA SER A 137 9.91 0.15 -1.08
C SER A 137 10.14 -0.67 0.20
N MET A 138 9.86 -0.06 1.35
CA MET A 138 9.91 -0.68 2.68
C MET A 138 8.73 -0.19 3.50
N THR A 139 8.31 -1.00 4.48
CA THR A 139 7.34 -0.60 5.49
C THR A 139 7.70 -1.24 6.82
N ASN A 140 7.23 -0.65 7.91
CA ASN A 140 7.21 -1.33 9.20
C ASN A 140 5.88 -2.06 9.41
N ALA A 141 5.81 -2.87 10.45
CA ALA A 141 4.60 -3.61 10.81
C ALA A 141 4.48 -3.73 12.33
N SER A 142 3.33 -4.24 12.79
CA SER A 142 3.13 -4.59 14.19
C SER A 142 4.19 -5.59 14.67
N PRO A 143 4.57 -5.56 15.96
CA PRO A 143 5.66 -6.38 16.48
C PRO A 143 5.33 -7.87 16.40
N LEU A 144 6.07 -8.59 15.55
CA LEU A 144 5.93 -10.03 15.32
C LEU A 144 7.27 -10.77 15.34
N VAL A 145 8.39 -10.05 15.20
CA VAL A 145 9.76 -10.60 15.16
C VAL A 145 10.50 -10.30 16.45
N SER A 146 11.23 -11.29 16.95
CA SER A 146 12.11 -11.16 18.11
C SER A 146 13.51 -10.75 17.68
N PRO A 147 14.08 -9.67 18.26
CA PRO A 147 15.49 -9.36 18.09
C PRO A 147 16.39 -10.52 18.53
N THR A 148 17.59 -10.59 17.97
CA THR A 148 18.59 -11.58 18.35
C THR A 148 18.78 -11.58 19.87
N PHE A 149 18.70 -12.76 20.48
CA PHE A 149 18.79 -13.00 21.94
C PHE A 149 17.59 -12.51 22.78
N SER A 150 16.46 -12.18 22.15
CA SER A 150 15.18 -11.94 22.83
C SER A 150 14.17 -13.04 22.53
N THR A 151 13.23 -13.25 23.44
CA THR A 151 12.02 -14.07 23.25
C THR A 151 10.75 -13.21 23.07
N GLU A 152 10.86 -11.89 23.26
CA GLU A 152 9.76 -10.96 23.09
C GLU A 152 9.68 -10.48 21.63
N ARG A 153 8.46 -10.20 21.15
CA ARG A 153 8.22 -9.66 19.81
C ARG A 153 8.31 -8.14 19.86
N LEU A 154 9.30 -7.57 19.18
CA LEU A 154 9.59 -6.12 19.24
C LEU A 154 9.72 -5.47 17.86
N LEU A 155 10.00 -6.25 16.81
CA LEU A 155 10.19 -5.75 15.43
C LEU A 155 9.03 -6.16 14.52
N GLY A 156 8.77 -5.38 13.48
CA GLY A 156 7.92 -5.80 12.36
C GLY A 156 8.51 -6.99 11.62
N THR A 157 7.69 -7.64 10.78
CA THR A 157 8.10 -8.73 9.87
C THR A 157 9.08 -8.29 8.82
#